data_AF-A0A9W7YXC9-F1
#
_entry.id   AF-A0A9W7YXC9-F1
#
_cell.length_a   1.000
_cell.length_b   1.000
_cell.length_c   1.000
_cell.angle_alpha   90.00
_cell.angle_beta   90.00
_cell.angle_gamma   90.00
#
_symmetry.space_group_name_H-M   'P 1'
#
loop_
_entity.id
_entity.type
_entity.pdbx_description
1 polymer ?
#
loop_
_entity_poly.entity_id
_entity_poly.type
_entity_poly.pdbx_seq_one_letter_code
_entity_poly.pdbx_strand_id
1 'polypeptide(L)'
;MTLITAATKSGNLGDAISLLESAKHYNITELEWDPSGRYMVMSALAWHQLADMGYIDFKQFLWHPRPQSLLSEEKKQKICKDLKSYLRFFDEQDEHRLHAADAELLAAENDTALAAGYKLPIAADSEDFVVEEIVEEIIEEKEEFI
;
A
#
# COMPACT_ATOMS: atom_id res chain seq x y z
N MET A 1 28.13 11.32 17.25
CA MET A 1 28.50 9.88 17.30
C MET A 1 27.82 9.30 18.53
N THR A 2 26.55 8.90 18.38
CA THR A 2 25.70 8.47 19.51
C THR A 2 25.57 6.96 19.44
N LEU A 3 26.11 6.28 20.44
CA LEU A 3 26.08 4.83 20.56
C LEU A 3 24.66 4.37 20.93
N ILE A 4 24.07 3.50 20.11
CA ILE A 4 22.84 2.77 20.45
C ILE A 4 23.28 1.53 21.24
N THR A 5 23.19 1.59 22.57
CA THR A 5 23.40 0.43 23.44
C THR A 5 22.12 -0.42 23.45
N ALA A 6 22.02 -1.39 22.55
CA ALA A 6 21.05 -2.47 22.66
C ALA A 6 21.63 -3.54 23.60
N ALA A 7 21.00 -3.74 24.75
CA ALA A 7 21.36 -4.82 25.67
C ALA A 7 20.86 -6.16 25.11
N THR A 8 21.72 -6.94 24.47
CA THR A 8 21.44 -8.34 24.10
C THR A 8 21.88 -9.28 25.23
N LYS A 9 20.98 -10.19 25.62
CA LYS A 9 21.17 -11.17 26.72
C LYS A 9 22.11 -12.33 26.35
N SER A 10 22.58 -12.41 25.11
CA SER A 10 23.62 -13.32 24.65
C SER A 10 24.73 -12.52 23.98
N GLY A 11 25.98 -12.81 24.35
CA GLY A 11 27.18 -12.11 23.89
C GLY A 11 27.59 -12.40 22.44
N ASN A 12 26.67 -12.86 21.59
CA ASN A 12 26.96 -13.14 20.19
C ASN A 12 26.07 -12.27 19.30
N LEU A 13 26.70 -11.32 18.60
CA LEU A 13 26.02 -10.33 17.77
C LEU A 13 25.31 -10.96 16.56
N GLY A 14 25.77 -12.15 16.13
CA GLY A 14 25.22 -12.87 14.98
C GLY A 14 23.85 -13.50 15.23
N ASP A 15 23.52 -13.85 16.48
CA ASP A 15 22.24 -14.49 16.81
C ASP A 15 21.05 -13.50 16.76
N ALA A 16 21.33 -12.20 16.71
CA ALA A 16 20.31 -11.15 16.63
C ALA A 16 19.95 -10.77 15.19
N ILE A 17 20.67 -11.30 14.18
CA ILE A 17 20.45 -10.95 12.78
C ILE A 17 19.50 -11.99 12.18
N SER A 18 18.26 -11.58 11.94
CA SER A 18 17.27 -12.36 11.19
C SER A 18 17.03 -11.73 9.83
N LEU A 19 16.91 -12.55 8.78
CA LEU A 19 16.50 -12.10 7.46
C LEU A 19 15.01 -11.75 7.52
N LEU A 20 14.67 -10.47 7.35
CA LEU A 20 13.28 -10.01 7.30
C LEU A 20 12.70 -10.16 5.88
N GLU A 21 13.45 -9.68 4.88
CA GLU A 21 12.99 -9.65 3.51
C GLU A 21 14.17 -9.71 2.54
N SER A 22 13.96 -10.34 1.38
CA SER A 22 14.91 -10.38 0.28
C SER A 22 14.23 -9.96 -1.02
N ALA A 23 14.61 -8.80 -1.55
CA ALA A 23 14.17 -8.33 -2.86
C ALA A 23 15.34 -8.36 -3.86
N LYS A 24 15.05 -8.70 -5.12
CA LYS A 24 16.03 -8.73 -6.21
C LYS A 24 15.75 -7.59 -7.17
N HIS A 25 16.57 -6.57 -7.14
CA HIS A 25 16.60 -5.58 -8.21
C HIS A 25 18.00 -5.60 -8.83
N TYR A 26 18.00 -5.70 -10.16
CA TYR A 26 19.24 -5.66 -10.92
C TYR A 26 19.58 -4.22 -11.20
N ASN A 27 20.85 -3.97 -11.51
CA ASN A 27 21.27 -2.66 -11.99
C ASN A 27 21.08 -1.51 -10.99
N ILE A 28 20.99 -1.77 -9.69
CA ILE A 28 20.99 -0.71 -8.66
C ILE A 28 22.40 -0.17 -8.47
N THR A 29 22.52 1.15 -8.40
CA THR A 29 23.77 1.84 -8.12
C THR A 29 23.77 2.48 -6.74
N GLU A 30 22.61 2.90 -6.23
CA GLU A 30 22.50 3.61 -4.95
C GLU A 30 21.38 3.03 -4.08
N LEU A 31 21.59 3.04 -2.77
CA LEU A 31 20.63 2.62 -1.76
C LEU A 31 20.64 3.65 -0.62
N GLU A 32 19.48 4.26 -0.36
CA GLU A 32 19.35 5.29 0.67
C GLU A 32 18.10 5.07 1.53
N TRP A 33 18.28 5.16 2.84
CA TRP A 33 17.20 5.14 3.81
C TRP A 33 16.63 6.54 4.02
N ASP A 34 15.31 6.65 4.04
CA ASP A 34 14.66 7.89 4.43
C ASP A 34 15.05 8.24 5.88
N PRO A 35 15.26 9.52 6.24
CA PRO A 35 15.63 9.89 7.60
C PRO A 35 14.61 9.49 8.69
N SER A 36 13.37 9.10 8.33
CA SER A 36 12.41 8.48 9.27
C SER A 36 12.59 6.98 9.44
N GLY A 37 13.38 6.32 8.57
CA GLY A 37 13.66 4.89 8.61
C GLY A 37 12.51 4.00 8.15
N ARG A 38 11.42 4.58 7.62
CA ARG A 38 10.23 3.82 7.18
C ARG A 38 10.35 3.29 5.76
N TYR A 39 11.06 4.02 4.91
CA TYR A 39 11.22 3.70 3.50
C TYR A 39 12.69 3.58 3.14
N MET A 40 12.95 2.68 2.21
CA MET A 40 14.24 2.53 1.55
C MET A 40 14.02 2.72 0.06
N VAL A 41 14.90 3.48 -0.58
CA VAL A 41 14.90 3.63 -2.03
C VAL A 41 16.16 2.98 -2.58
N MET A 42 15.95 2.17 -3.62
CA MET A 42 17.00 1.59 -4.44
C MET A 42 16.92 2.25 -5.80
N SER A 43 18.01 2.89 -6.22
CA SER A 43 18.03 3.73 -7.41
C SER A 43 19.12 3.30 -8.38
N ALA A 44 18.85 3.45 -9.67
CA ALA A 44 19.75 3.11 -10.76
C ALA A 44 20.09 4.39 -11.53
N LEU A 45 21.34 4.83 -11.42
CA LEU A 45 21.83 6.07 -12.00
C LEU A 45 22.28 5.85 -13.44
N ALA A 46 21.76 6.68 -14.35
CA ALA A 46 22.08 6.62 -15.77
C ALA A 46 23.57 6.85 -16.06
N TRP A 47 24.28 7.58 -15.18
CA TRP A 47 25.70 7.87 -15.33
C TRP A 47 26.65 6.68 -15.09
N HIS A 48 26.19 5.65 -14.38
CA HIS A 48 26.96 4.42 -14.19
C HIS A 48 26.50 3.29 -15.13
N GLN A 49 25.37 3.47 -15.83
CA GLN A 49 24.79 2.49 -16.75
C GLN A 49 24.55 3.06 -18.13
N LEU A 50 25.49 2.75 -19.02
CA LEU A 50 25.56 3.29 -20.38
C LEU A 50 24.63 2.62 -21.41
N ALA A 51 23.85 1.58 -21.08
CA ALA A 51 23.30 0.71 -22.15
C ALA A 51 21.80 0.37 -22.12
N ASP A 52 21.07 0.48 -21.00
CA ASP A 52 19.72 -0.16 -20.95
C ASP A 52 18.63 0.64 -20.22
N MET A 53 18.94 1.86 -19.77
CA MET A 53 17.94 2.71 -19.11
C MET A 53 17.38 3.69 -20.13
N GLY A 54 16.20 3.38 -20.69
CA GLY A 54 15.49 4.22 -21.64
C GLY A 54 14.94 5.56 -21.09
N TYR A 55 15.55 6.10 -20.03
CA TYR A 55 15.15 7.36 -19.40
C TYR A 55 16.30 8.38 -19.33
N ILE A 56 15.89 9.62 -19.56
CA ILE A 56 16.64 10.86 -19.64
C ILE A 56 17.43 11.09 -18.34
N ASP A 57 18.76 11.17 -18.43
CA ASP A 57 19.73 11.70 -17.44
C ASP A 57 19.31 11.68 -15.96
N PHE A 58 19.07 10.50 -15.38
CA PHE A 58 18.86 10.37 -13.93
C PHE A 58 20.20 10.40 -13.19
N LYS A 59 20.46 11.51 -12.47
CA LYS A 59 21.79 11.85 -11.93
C LYS A 59 22.02 11.45 -10.48
N GLN A 60 21.05 11.68 -9.61
CA GLN A 60 21.14 11.35 -8.18
C GLN A 60 19.76 11.28 -7.54
N PHE A 61 19.62 10.42 -6.54
CA PHE A 61 18.49 10.43 -5.61
C PHE A 61 18.99 10.86 -4.23
N LEU A 62 18.27 11.78 -3.58
CA LEU A 62 18.58 12.21 -2.22
C LEU A 62 17.28 12.44 -1.45
N TRP A 63 17.18 11.89 -0.25
CA TRP A 63 16.07 12.23 0.66
C TRP A 63 16.19 13.67 1.16
N HIS A 64 15.06 14.35 1.32
CA HIS A 64 15.07 15.68 1.92
C HIS A 64 15.48 15.58 3.40
N PRO A 65 16.52 16.32 3.86
CA PRO A 65 16.96 16.24 5.24
C PRO A 65 15.85 16.73 6.18
N ARG A 66 15.59 15.98 7.24
CA ARG A 66 14.53 16.33 8.19
C ARG A 66 15.01 17.46 9.12
N PRO A 67 14.31 18.60 9.21
CA PRO A 67 14.64 19.63 10.17
C PRO A 67 14.49 19.10 11.60
N GLN A 68 15.15 19.76 12.55
CA GLN A 68 15.08 19.37 13.95
C GLN A 68 13.63 19.41 14.45
N SER A 69 13.25 18.38 15.23
CA SER A 69 11.89 18.28 15.75
C SER A 69 11.57 19.49 16.65
N LEU A 70 10.47 20.18 16.38
CA LEU A 70 9.93 21.24 17.26
C LEU A 70 9.33 20.69 18.58
N LEU A 71 9.49 19.39 18.81
CA LEU A 71 8.89 18.68 19.91
C LEU A 71 9.76 18.82 21.17
N SER A 72 9.16 19.30 22.26
CA SER A 72 9.82 19.30 23.56
C SER A 72 10.09 17.88 24.06
N GLU A 73 11.09 17.73 24.92
CA GLU A 73 11.50 16.43 25.44
C GLU A 73 10.36 15.71 26.20
N GLU A 74 9.54 16.47 26.93
CA GLU A 74 8.36 15.95 27.62
C GLU A 74 7.34 15.31 26.66
N LYS A 75 7.13 15.93 25.50
CA LYS A 75 6.19 15.42 24.50
C LYS A 75 6.75 14.17 23.83
N LYS A 76 8.06 14.08 23.59
CA LYS A 76 8.71 12.85 23.09
C LYS A 76 8.50 11.68 24.05
N GLN A 77 8.64 11.91 25.35
CA GLN A 77 8.42 10.87 26.36
C GLN A 77 6.96 10.41 26.43
N LYS A 78 5.99 11.33 26.29
CA LYS A 78 4.57 10.99 26.22
C LYS A 78 4.27 10.12 24.99
N ILE A 79 4.78 10.50 23.82
CA ILE A 79 4.61 9.71 22.59
C ILE A 79 5.22 8.31 22.73
N CYS A 80 6.38 8.19 23.37
CA CYS A 80 7.01 6.88 23.62
C CYS A 80 6.15 5.98 24.52
N LYS A 81 5.50 6.55 25.54
CA LYS A 81 4.60 5.81 26.44
C LYS A 81 3.31 5.36 25.74
N ASP A 82 2.75 6.22 24.90
CA ASP A 82 1.45 6.00 24.25
C ASP A 82 1.56 5.46 22.82
N LEU A 83 2.73 4.96 22.41
CA LEU A 83 3.03 4.57 21.03
C LEU A 83 2.01 3.58 20.44
N LYS A 84 1.54 2.62 21.25
CA LYS A 84 0.54 1.61 20.81
C LYS A 84 -0.82 2.23 20.49
N SER A 85 -1.23 3.23 21.25
CA SER A 85 -2.50 3.94 21.04
C SER A 85 -2.43 4.78 19.77
N TYR A 86 -1.30 5.46 19.55
CA TYR A 86 -1.08 6.24 18.33
C TYR A 86 -0.99 5.36 17.09
N LEU A 87 -0.35 4.19 17.16
CA LEU A 87 -0.27 3.24 16.04
C LEU A 87 -1.66 2.90 15.51
N ARG A 88 -2.55 2.40 16.39
CA ARG A 88 -3.92 2.03 15.99
C ARG A 88 -4.69 3.21 15.38
N PHE A 89 -4.57 4.38 15.97
CA PHE A 89 -5.27 5.57 15.52
C PHE A 89 -4.78 6.06 14.13
N PHE A 90 -3.47 5.99 13.88
CA PHE A 90 -2.92 6.38 12.59
C PHE A 90 -3.18 5.33 11.50
N ASP A 91 -3.14 4.04 11.85
CA ASP A 91 -3.50 2.97 10.92
C ASP A 91 -4.97 3.10 10.46
N GLU A 92 -5.90 3.32 11.39
CA GLU A 92 -7.32 3.55 11.06
C GLU A 92 -7.51 4.79 10.17
N GLN A 93 -6.80 5.88 10.44
CA GLN A 93 -6.86 7.06 9.59
C GLN A 93 -6.25 6.86 8.20
N ASP A 94 -5.16 6.10 8.11
CA ASP A 94 -4.49 5.81 6.85
C ASP A 94 -5.38 4.90 5.99
N GLU A 95 -6.04 3.89 6.59
CA GLU A 95 -7.08 3.07 5.93
C GLU A 95 -8.24 3.93 5.44
N HIS A 96 -8.78 4.82 6.28
CA HIS A 96 -9.86 5.72 5.86
C HIS A 96 -9.44 6.64 4.70
N ARG A 97 -8.19 7.12 4.67
CA ARG A 97 -7.69 7.97 3.57
C ARG A 97 -7.53 7.20 2.26
N LEU A 98 -7.06 5.95 2.32
CA LEU A 98 -6.98 5.09 1.13
C LEU A 98 -8.37 4.83 0.56
N HIS A 99 -9.32 4.40 1.40
CA HIS A 99 -10.68 4.12 0.96
C HIS A 99 -11.44 5.35 0.45
N ALA A 100 -11.19 6.54 1.01
CA ALA A 100 -11.85 7.76 0.58
C ALA A 100 -11.48 8.15 -0.87
N ALA A 101 -10.21 8.03 -1.24
CA ALA A 101 -9.75 8.35 -2.59
C ALA A 101 -10.32 7.37 -3.64
N ASP A 102 -10.35 6.08 -3.31
CA ASP A 102 -10.93 5.06 -4.18
C ASP A 102 -12.46 5.23 -4.30
N ALA A 103 -13.15 5.58 -3.20
CA ALA A 103 -14.59 5.82 -3.20
C ALA A 103 -14.98 7.04 -4.06
N GLU A 104 -14.18 8.10 -4.07
CA GLU A 104 -14.43 9.28 -4.91
C GLU A 104 -14.31 8.95 -6.40
N LEU A 105 -13.28 8.18 -6.80
CA LEU A 105 -13.11 7.73 -8.18
C LEU A 105 -14.24 6.80 -8.61
N LEU A 106 -14.62 5.85 -7.76
CA LEU A 106 -15.73 4.94 -8.03
C LEU A 106 -17.08 5.67 -8.13
N ALA A 107 -17.31 6.68 -7.30
CA ALA A 107 -18.52 7.50 -7.37
C ALA A 107 -18.57 8.28 -8.69
N ALA A 108 -17.47 8.91 -9.09
CA ALA A 108 -17.39 9.61 -10.38
C ALA A 108 -17.61 8.67 -11.57
N GLU A 109 -16.99 7.48 -11.55
CA GLU A 109 -17.19 6.47 -12.58
C GLU A 109 -18.66 6.00 -12.62
N ASN A 110 -19.26 5.75 -11.46
CA ASN A 110 -20.67 5.38 -11.35
C ASN A 110 -21.60 6.47 -11.90
N ASP A 111 -21.36 7.74 -11.56
CA ASP A 111 -22.11 8.88 -12.08
C ASP A 111 -22.00 8.98 -13.61
N THR A 112 -20.81 8.75 -14.17
CA THR A 112 -20.63 8.70 -15.64
C THR A 112 -21.31 7.49 -16.28
N ALA A 113 -21.28 6.32 -15.65
CA ALA A 113 -21.93 5.11 -16.14
C ALA A 113 -23.47 5.26 -16.14
N LEU A 114 -24.02 5.85 -15.07
CA LEU A 114 -25.44 6.25 -14.98
C LEU A 114 -25.81 7.23 -16.08
N ALA A 115 -24.97 8.25 -16.33
CA ALA A 115 -25.18 9.21 -17.42
C ALA A 115 -25.11 8.56 -18.81
N ALA A 116 -24.28 7.52 -18.96
CA ALA A 116 -24.17 6.70 -20.18
C ALA A 116 -25.28 5.64 -20.31
N GLY A 117 -26.21 5.55 -19.35
CA GLY A 117 -27.33 4.61 -19.37
C GLY A 117 -26.98 3.18 -18.94
N TYR A 118 -25.77 2.94 -18.45
CA TYR A 118 -25.36 1.67 -17.87
C TYR A 118 -25.76 1.63 -16.39
N LYS A 119 -26.73 0.79 -16.06
CA LYS A 119 -27.03 0.46 -14.66
C LYS A 119 -25.94 -0.51 -14.19
N LEU A 120 -25.02 -0.04 -13.36
CA LEU A 120 -24.07 -0.93 -12.70
C LEU A 120 -24.87 -1.96 -11.89
N PRO A 121 -24.55 -3.27 -11.98
CA PRO A 121 -25.20 -4.26 -11.14
C PRO A 121 -24.87 -3.87 -9.70
N ILE A 122 -25.91 -3.47 -8.98
CA ILE A 122 -25.85 -3.22 -7.53
C ILE A 122 -25.17 -4.46 -6.94
N ALA A 123 -24.09 -4.24 -6.21
CA ALA A 123 -23.35 -5.31 -5.56
C ALA A 123 -24.33 -6.09 -4.66
N ALA A 124 -24.80 -7.23 -5.18
CA ALA A 124 -25.61 -8.25 -4.52
C ALA A 124 -26.42 -7.73 -3.32
N ASP A 125 -27.52 -7.05 -3.60
CA ASP A 125 -28.67 -7.17 -2.69
C ASP A 125 -29.06 -8.65 -2.74
N SER A 126 -28.93 -9.33 -1.61
CA SER A 126 -29.02 -10.79 -1.47
C SER A 126 -30.43 -11.37 -1.67
N GLU A 127 -31.36 -10.61 -2.23
CA GLU A 127 -32.75 -10.99 -2.38
C GLU A 127 -33.22 -10.46 -3.75
N ASP A 128 -33.93 -11.30 -4.51
CA ASP A 128 -34.56 -11.02 -5.81
C ASP A 128 -33.80 -11.48 -7.08
N PHE A 129 -33.59 -12.79 -7.20
CA PHE A 129 -33.72 -13.46 -8.50
C PHE A 129 -34.92 -14.41 -8.42
N VAL A 130 -36.00 -14.06 -9.10
CA VAL A 130 -37.19 -14.87 -9.26
C VAL A 130 -36.81 -16.11 -10.10
N VAL A 131 -36.69 -17.26 -9.43
CA VAL A 131 -36.33 -18.56 -10.05
C VAL A 131 -37.51 -19.21 -10.79
N GLU A 132 -38.69 -18.59 -10.78
CA GLU A 132 -39.91 -19.21 -11.32
C GLU A 132 -40.03 -19.12 -12.84
N GLU A 133 -39.33 -18.20 -13.51
CA GLU A 133 -39.48 -17.99 -14.98
C GLU A 133 -38.73 -19.04 -15.82
N ILE A 134 -37.62 -19.61 -15.31
CA ILE A 134 -36.78 -20.55 -16.09
C ILE A 134 -37.37 -21.97 -16.13
N VAL A 135 -38.26 -22.32 -15.20
CA VAL A 135 -38.83 -23.68 -15.13
C VAL A 135 -39.93 -23.90 -16.18
N GLU A 136 -40.69 -22.86 -16.55
CA GLU A 136 -41.78 -23.00 -17.53
C GLU A 136 -41.26 -23.20 -18.96
N GLU A 137 -40.15 -22.56 -19.34
CA GLU A 137 -39.55 -22.69 -20.69
C GLU A 137 -39.03 -24.12 -20.97
N ILE A 138 -38.52 -24.82 -19.95
CA ILE A 138 -37.98 -26.19 -20.12
C ILE A 138 -39.10 -27.23 -20.32
N ILE A 139 -40.32 -26.96 -19.85
CA ILE A 139 -41.45 -27.89 -20.01
C ILE A 139 -42.04 -27.78 -21.42
N GLU A 140 -42.14 -26.57 -22.00
CA GLU A 140 -42.62 -26.38 -23.38
C GLU A 140 -41.68 -27.03 -24.42
N GLU A 141 -40.36 -26.91 -24.28
CA GLU A 141 -39.42 -27.54 -25.22
C GLU A 141 -39.46 -29.09 -25.20
N LYS A 142 -39.94 -29.70 -24.10
CA LYS A 142 -40.05 -31.17 -24.00
C LYS A 142 -41.36 -31.74 -24.57
N GLU A 143 -42.38 -30.92 -24.82
CA GLU A 143 -43.62 -31.37 -25.48
C GLU A 143 -43.59 -31.28 -27.02
N GLU A 144 -42.62 -30.58 -27.63
CA GLU A 144 -42.43 -30.60 -29.09
C GLU A 144 -41.66 -31.84 -29.62
N PHE A 145 -41.17 -32.71 -28.74
CA PHE A 145 -40.36 -33.88 -29.14
C PHE A 145 -41.07 -35.25 -28.99
N ILE A 146 -42.41 -35.28 -29.02
CA ILE A 146 -43.21 -36.52 -29.19
C ILE A 146 -44.07 -36.42 -30.44
#